data_AF-A0A7X3I3N9-F1
#
_entry.id   AF-A0A7X3I3N9-F1
#
_cell.length_a   1.000
_cell.length_b   1.000
_cell.length_c   1.000
_cell.angle_alpha   90.00
_cell.angle_beta   90.00
_cell.angle_gamma   90.00
#
_symmetry.space_group_name_H-M   'P 1'
#
loop_
_entity.id
_entity.type
_entity.pdbx_description
1 polymer ?
#
loop_
_entity_poly.entity_id
_entity_poly.type
_entity_poly.pdbx_seq_one_letter_code
_entity_poly.pdbx_strand_id
1 'polypeptide(L)'
;MASPDKQQKRAQRAKAKAKQNRAGKAKANVVHPLLANPLVNEPFDDVEIDLSTFDFKDIEENGFDPAHFDDLFQAMKVGEGISLLAMCLVFLQYPVLELVVAEEAEDAAIDFMMGLLIAYRGIFHDEDEDTAVSWVGGDAFQTAYNEASMILQKKYARSSSSAQI
;
A
#
# COMPACT_ATOMS: atom_id res chain seq x y z
N MET A 1 11.23 30.85 -32.90
CA MET A 1 10.70 29.55 -32.42
C MET A 1 11.52 29.13 -31.21
N ALA A 2 10.90 28.94 -30.04
CA ALA A 2 11.60 28.60 -28.81
C ALA A 2 11.85 27.09 -28.74
N SER A 3 13.11 26.70 -28.58
CA SER A 3 13.56 25.32 -28.71
C SER A 3 13.08 24.40 -27.56
N PRO A 4 12.74 23.12 -27.83
CA PRO A 4 12.16 22.16 -26.85
C PRO A 4 12.99 21.94 -25.58
N ASP A 5 14.30 22.15 -25.66
CA ASP A 5 15.28 21.94 -24.59
C ASP A 5 15.03 22.81 -23.34
N LYS A 6 14.52 24.04 -23.55
CA LYS A 6 14.19 24.95 -22.45
C LYS A 6 12.94 24.53 -21.67
N GLN A 7 12.06 23.73 -22.25
CA GLN A 7 10.87 23.21 -21.57
C GLN A 7 11.22 22.02 -20.66
N GLN A 8 12.09 21.11 -21.12
CA GLN A 8 12.56 19.97 -20.31
C GLN A 8 13.32 20.43 -19.05
N LYS A 9 14.19 21.45 -19.16
CA LYS A 9 14.89 22.04 -18.00
C LYS A 9 13.95 22.70 -16.99
N ARG A 10 12.79 23.22 -17.40
CA ARG A 10 11.78 23.79 -16.48
C ARG A 10 10.98 22.69 -15.78
N ALA A 11 10.61 21.63 -16.49
CA ALA A 11 9.92 20.49 -15.89
C ALA A 11 10.77 19.76 -14.84
N GLN A 12 12.07 19.56 -15.11
CA GLN A 12 12.99 18.95 -14.13
C GLN A 12 13.18 19.82 -12.88
N ARG A 13 13.23 21.15 -13.04
CA ARG A 13 13.30 22.09 -11.90
C ARG A 13 12.01 22.13 -11.09
N ALA A 14 10.84 21.96 -11.70
CA ALA A 14 9.57 21.84 -10.99
C ALA A 14 9.49 20.55 -10.15
N LYS A 15 9.93 19.41 -10.71
CA LYS A 15 10.01 18.13 -9.99
C LYS A 15 10.98 18.19 -8.79
N ALA A 16 12.14 18.83 -8.97
CA ALA A 16 13.11 19.02 -7.88
C ALA A 16 12.56 19.96 -6.77
N LYS A 17 11.81 21.01 -7.14
CA LYS A 17 11.21 21.95 -6.19
C LYS A 17 10.02 21.35 -5.43
N ALA A 18 9.27 20.43 -6.04
CA ALA A 18 8.26 19.63 -5.35
C ALA A 18 8.88 18.69 -4.30
N LYS A 19 10.01 18.03 -4.62
CA LYS A 19 10.78 17.22 -3.66
C LYS A 19 11.35 18.06 -2.51
N GLN A 20 11.90 19.25 -2.78
CA GLN A 20 12.42 20.14 -1.73
C GLN A 20 11.33 20.75 -0.85
N ASN A 21 10.16 21.09 -1.41
CA ASN A 21 9.03 21.60 -0.62
C ASN A 21 8.35 20.53 0.24
N ARG A 22 8.55 19.23 -0.03
CA ARG A 22 8.15 18.13 0.86
C ARG A 22 9.01 18.09 2.15
N ALA A 23 10.26 18.56 2.12
CA ALA A 23 11.17 18.57 3.27
C ALA A 23 10.96 19.74 4.26
N GLY A 24 10.17 20.75 3.89
CA GLY A 24 9.96 21.98 4.68
C GLY A 24 8.57 22.15 5.29
N LYS A 25 7.64 21.22 5.07
CA LYS A 25 6.32 21.27 5.75
C LYS A 25 6.51 20.87 7.20
N ALA A 26 5.96 21.68 8.12
CA ALA A 26 5.87 21.41 9.55
C ALA A 26 5.56 19.92 9.77
N LYS A 27 6.27 19.28 10.71
CA LYS A 27 6.06 17.87 11.09
C LYS A 27 4.55 17.62 11.12
N ALA A 28 4.04 16.91 10.11
CA ALA A 28 2.66 16.51 10.10
C ALA A 28 2.43 15.80 11.45
N ASN A 29 1.39 16.17 12.18
CA ASN A 29 1.09 15.58 13.49
C ASN A 29 0.54 14.17 13.27
N VAL A 30 1.41 13.30 12.76
CA VAL A 30 1.11 11.93 12.35
C VAL A 30 0.93 11.09 13.59
N VAL A 31 -0.02 10.15 13.53
CA VAL A 31 -0.35 9.27 14.65
C VAL A 31 0.79 8.29 14.98
N HIS A 32 1.70 8.07 14.04
CA HIS A 32 2.84 7.16 14.20
C HIS A 32 4.06 7.67 13.40
N PRO A 33 5.31 7.51 13.88
CA PRO A 33 6.51 7.98 13.18
C PRO A 33 6.69 7.42 11.77
N LEU A 34 6.26 6.17 11.51
CA LEU A 34 6.36 5.57 10.17
C LEU A 34 5.49 6.31 9.14
N LEU A 35 4.38 6.90 9.57
CA LEU A 35 3.53 7.71 8.71
C LEU A 35 4.11 9.10 8.41
N ALA A 36 5.27 9.45 8.98
CA ALA A 36 6.01 10.62 8.52
C ALA A 36 6.67 10.39 7.15
N ASN A 37 6.84 9.13 6.74
CA ASN A 37 7.34 8.77 5.42
C ASN A 37 6.17 8.73 4.41
N PRO A 38 6.18 9.56 3.34
CA PRO A 38 5.13 9.55 2.32
C PRO A 38 4.94 8.17 1.66
N LEU A 39 6.03 7.40 1.49
CA LEU A 39 5.98 6.06 0.90
C LEU A 39 5.22 5.04 1.76
N VAL A 40 4.95 5.37 3.03
CA VAL A 40 4.17 4.53 3.95
C VAL A 40 2.84 5.17 4.28
N ASN A 41 2.75 6.51 4.32
CA ASN A 41 1.51 7.21 4.64
C ASN A 41 0.53 7.26 3.47
N GLU A 42 1.05 7.39 2.26
CA GLU A 42 0.27 7.60 1.03
C GLU A 42 0.91 6.74 -0.09
N PRO A 43 1.01 5.41 0.09
CA PRO A 43 1.81 4.54 -0.79
C PRO A 43 1.29 4.49 -2.23
N PHE A 44 0.00 4.76 -2.43
CA PHE A 44 -0.69 4.65 -3.72
C PHE A 44 -1.15 6.01 -4.28
N ASP A 45 -0.77 7.14 -3.67
CA ASP A 45 -1.21 8.48 -4.11
C ASP A 45 -0.63 8.88 -5.49
N ASP A 46 0.53 8.31 -5.84
CA ASP A 46 1.20 8.52 -7.13
C ASP A 46 0.84 7.43 -8.17
N VAL A 47 -0.07 6.49 -7.86
CA VAL A 47 -0.45 5.35 -8.71
C VAL A 47 -1.94 5.43 -9.08
N GLU A 48 -2.24 5.36 -10.38
CA GLU A 48 -3.63 5.27 -10.85
C GLU A 48 -4.09 3.79 -10.78
N ILE A 49 -4.77 3.43 -9.70
CA ILE A 49 -5.40 2.11 -9.55
C ILE A 49 -6.80 2.19 -10.15
N ASP A 50 -7.03 1.49 -11.25
CA ASP A 50 -8.35 1.43 -11.88
C ASP A 50 -9.26 0.43 -11.18
N LEU A 51 -9.92 0.90 -10.13
CA LEU A 51 -10.90 0.14 -9.36
C LEU A 51 -12.10 -0.36 -10.17
N SER A 52 -12.39 0.23 -11.34
CA SER A 52 -13.50 -0.20 -12.18
C SER A 52 -13.21 -1.47 -12.97
N THR A 53 -11.93 -1.83 -13.10
CA THR A 53 -11.48 -3.06 -13.77
C THR A 53 -11.34 -4.24 -12.82
N PHE A 54 -11.39 -3.98 -11.52
CA PHE A 54 -11.35 -5.04 -10.52
C PHE A 54 -12.68 -5.79 -10.50
N ASP A 55 -12.62 -7.09 -10.76
CA ASP A 55 -13.75 -8.00 -10.67
C ASP A 55 -13.36 -9.20 -9.82
N PHE A 56 -13.93 -9.31 -8.63
CA PHE A 56 -13.65 -10.42 -7.72
C PHE A 56 -14.09 -11.76 -8.31
N LYS A 57 -15.17 -11.78 -9.09
CA LYS A 57 -15.67 -13.02 -9.73
C LYS A 57 -14.72 -13.52 -10.80
N ASP A 58 -14.04 -12.62 -11.51
CA ASP A 58 -13.01 -12.99 -12.47
C ASP A 58 -11.86 -13.74 -11.77
N ILE A 59 -11.51 -13.33 -10.55
CA ILE A 59 -10.50 -14.01 -9.74
C ILE A 59 -10.98 -15.40 -9.28
N GLU A 60 -12.25 -15.55 -8.91
CA GLU A 60 -12.83 -16.85 -8.55
C GLU A 60 -12.90 -17.81 -9.75
N GLU A 61 -13.26 -17.30 -10.93
CA GLU A 61 -13.48 -18.11 -12.13
C GLU A 61 -12.18 -18.42 -12.90
N ASN A 62 -11.31 -17.41 -13.07
CA ASN A 62 -10.10 -17.48 -13.89
C ASN A 62 -8.82 -17.61 -13.06
N GLY A 63 -8.91 -17.44 -11.74
CA GLY A 63 -7.81 -17.56 -10.81
C GLY A 63 -7.12 -16.23 -10.53
N PHE A 64 -6.32 -16.23 -9.47
CA PHE A 64 -5.54 -15.09 -9.04
C PHE A 64 -4.31 -14.90 -9.96
N ASP A 65 -4.25 -13.78 -10.69
CA ASP A 65 -3.04 -13.37 -11.42
C ASP A 65 -2.26 -12.31 -10.62
N PRO A 66 -1.07 -12.65 -10.09
CA PRO A 66 -0.22 -11.71 -9.36
C PRO A 66 0.18 -10.47 -10.17
N ALA A 67 0.19 -10.54 -11.51
CA ALA A 67 0.57 -9.42 -12.36
C ALA A 67 -0.39 -8.23 -12.26
N HIS A 68 -1.66 -8.46 -11.89
CA HIS A 68 -2.64 -7.39 -11.65
C HIS A 68 -2.37 -6.60 -10.37
N PHE A 69 -1.46 -7.07 -9.52
CA PHE A 69 -1.16 -6.48 -8.21
C PHE A 69 0.31 -6.03 -8.09
N ASP A 70 1.04 -5.85 -9.21
CA ASP A 70 2.45 -5.45 -9.17
C ASP A 70 2.65 -4.13 -8.41
N ASP A 71 1.79 -3.13 -8.59
CA ASP A 71 1.89 -1.86 -7.86
C ASP A 71 1.82 -2.05 -6.34
N LEU A 72 0.93 -2.94 -5.86
CA LEU A 72 0.85 -3.34 -4.46
C LEU A 72 2.16 -4.00 -4.01
N PHE A 73 2.62 -4.97 -4.77
CA PHE A 73 3.80 -5.77 -4.48
C PHE A 73 5.09 -4.93 -4.44
N GLN A 74 5.27 -4.01 -5.39
CA GLN A 74 6.39 -3.06 -5.36
C GLN A 74 6.29 -2.13 -4.15
N ALA A 75 5.11 -1.60 -3.83
CA ALA A 75 4.92 -0.74 -2.66
C ALA A 75 5.20 -1.50 -1.35
N MET A 76 4.72 -2.74 -1.22
CA MET A 76 5.02 -3.62 -0.09
C MET A 76 6.51 -3.88 0.04
N LYS A 77 7.23 -4.09 -1.08
CA LYS A 77 8.68 -4.31 -1.06
C LYS A 77 9.44 -3.09 -0.55
N VAL A 78 9.02 -1.90 -0.96
CA VAL A 78 9.54 -0.62 -0.44
C VAL A 78 9.27 -0.49 1.06
N GLY A 79 8.06 -0.83 1.51
CA GLY A 79 7.69 -0.86 2.92
C GLY A 79 8.52 -1.85 3.73
N GLU A 80 8.71 -3.07 3.22
CA GLU A 80 9.50 -4.14 3.84
C GLU A 80 10.95 -3.71 4.04
N GLY A 81 11.53 -3.00 3.07
CA GLY A 81 12.86 -2.41 3.18
C GLY A 81 13.02 -1.41 4.34
N ILE A 82 11.92 -0.89 4.89
CA ILE A 82 11.92 -0.05 6.09
C ILE A 82 11.71 -0.92 7.34
N SER A 83 10.63 -1.70 7.37
CA SER A 83 10.31 -2.64 8.45
C SER A 83 9.10 -3.50 8.07
N LEU A 84 8.92 -4.63 8.75
CA LEU A 84 7.70 -5.44 8.60
C LEU A 84 6.42 -4.64 8.91
N LEU A 85 6.43 -3.81 9.95
CA LEU A 85 5.31 -2.92 10.28
C LEU A 85 5.00 -1.93 9.14
N ALA A 86 6.02 -1.37 8.49
CA ALA A 86 5.82 -0.49 7.34
C ALA A 86 5.25 -1.24 6.13
N MET A 87 5.66 -2.48 5.90
CA MET A 87 5.06 -3.35 4.87
C MET A 87 3.57 -3.61 5.15
N CYS A 88 3.21 -3.97 6.39
CA CYS A 88 1.81 -4.17 6.78
C CYS A 88 1.00 -2.88 6.65
N LEU A 89 1.57 -1.72 7.00
CA LEU A 89 0.91 -0.42 6.80
C LEU A 89 0.62 -0.14 5.33
N VAL A 90 1.55 -0.46 4.43
CA VAL A 90 1.34 -0.31 2.98
C VAL A 90 0.25 -1.25 2.49
N PHE A 91 0.34 -2.54 2.84
CA PHE A 91 -0.61 -3.57 2.44
C PHE A 91 -2.06 -3.19 2.81
N LEU A 92 -2.29 -2.83 4.08
CA LEU A 92 -3.62 -2.47 4.59
C LEU A 92 -4.22 -1.19 4.00
N GLN A 93 -3.44 -0.41 3.27
CA GLN A 93 -3.93 0.79 2.58
C GLN A 93 -4.26 0.54 1.11
N TYR A 94 -4.17 -0.70 0.64
CA TYR A 94 -4.47 -1.02 -0.75
C TYR A 94 -5.97 -0.87 -1.03
N PRO A 95 -6.39 0.02 -1.94
CA PRO A 95 -7.80 0.36 -2.12
C PRO A 95 -8.70 -0.82 -2.52
N VAL A 96 -8.17 -1.82 -3.21
CA VAL A 96 -8.92 -3.03 -3.59
C VAL A 96 -9.32 -3.86 -2.36
N LEU A 97 -8.54 -3.85 -1.27
CA LEU A 97 -8.92 -4.55 -0.04
C LEU A 97 -10.21 -3.98 0.55
N GLU A 98 -10.38 -2.66 0.49
CA GLU A 98 -11.60 -2.00 0.96
C GLU A 98 -12.82 -2.41 0.12
N LEU A 99 -12.67 -2.54 -1.20
CA LEU A 99 -13.72 -3.05 -2.08
C LEU A 99 -14.10 -4.48 -1.75
N VAL A 100 -13.13 -5.38 -1.66
CA VAL A 100 -13.38 -6.80 -1.38
C VAL A 100 -14.04 -6.97 -0.01
N VAL A 101 -13.56 -6.26 1.02
CA VAL A 101 -14.16 -6.31 2.37
C VAL A 101 -15.59 -5.72 2.39
N ALA A 102 -15.89 -4.75 1.52
CA ALA A 102 -17.21 -4.12 1.46
C ALA A 102 -18.23 -4.95 0.66
N GLU A 103 -17.79 -5.65 -0.38
CA GLU A 103 -18.67 -6.35 -1.33
C GLU A 103 -18.78 -7.85 -1.05
N GLU A 104 -17.74 -8.48 -0.51
CA GLU A 104 -17.65 -9.93 -0.35
C GLU A 104 -17.81 -10.37 1.11
N ALA A 105 -18.02 -11.67 1.29
CA ALA A 105 -18.06 -12.29 2.61
C ALA A 105 -16.69 -12.21 3.31
N GLU A 106 -16.71 -12.17 4.64
CA GLU A 106 -15.50 -12.07 5.47
C GLU A 106 -14.47 -13.16 5.13
N ASP A 107 -14.91 -14.41 5.00
CA ASP A 107 -14.03 -15.54 4.66
C ASP A 107 -13.38 -15.35 3.27
N ALA A 108 -14.14 -14.90 2.28
CA ALA A 108 -13.63 -14.65 0.92
C ALA A 108 -12.61 -13.49 0.89
N ALA A 109 -12.88 -12.43 1.66
CA ALA A 109 -11.93 -11.32 1.81
C ALA A 109 -10.65 -11.76 2.51
N ILE A 110 -10.74 -12.61 3.52
CA ILE A 110 -9.59 -13.20 4.21
C ILE A 110 -8.76 -14.06 3.25
N ASP A 111 -9.41 -14.94 2.48
CA ASP A 111 -8.73 -15.80 1.50
C ASP A 111 -8.01 -14.96 0.44
N PHE A 112 -8.63 -13.88 -0.03
CA PHE A 112 -7.98 -12.94 -0.97
C PHE A 112 -6.76 -12.24 -0.37
N MET A 113 -6.87 -11.73 0.87
CA MET A 113 -5.75 -11.13 1.58
C MET A 113 -4.60 -12.12 1.78
N MET A 114 -4.92 -13.37 2.15
CA MET A 114 -3.96 -14.47 2.27
C MET A 114 -3.27 -14.74 0.93
N GLY A 115 -4.04 -14.86 -0.15
CA GLY A 115 -3.52 -15.06 -1.51
C GLY A 115 -2.53 -13.97 -1.94
N LEU A 116 -2.84 -12.70 -1.68
CA LEU A 116 -1.93 -11.59 -1.95
C LEU A 116 -0.61 -11.71 -1.16
N LEU A 117 -0.68 -12.02 0.14
CA LEU A 117 0.50 -12.16 0.99
C LEU A 117 1.37 -13.36 0.59
N ILE A 118 0.75 -14.49 0.24
CA ILE A 118 1.43 -15.69 -0.25
C ILE A 118 2.14 -15.39 -1.58
N ALA A 119 1.43 -14.79 -2.54
CA ALA A 119 1.99 -14.41 -3.82
C ALA A 119 3.17 -13.43 -3.67
N TYR A 120 3.06 -12.46 -2.76
CA TYR A 120 4.17 -11.54 -2.44
C TYR A 120 5.43 -12.28 -1.98
N ARG A 121 5.28 -13.27 -1.09
CA ARG A 121 6.40 -14.09 -0.60
C ARG A 121 6.99 -14.95 -1.72
N GLY A 122 6.14 -15.58 -2.54
CA GLY A 122 6.60 -16.33 -3.72
C GLY A 122 7.42 -15.48 -4.69
N ILE A 123 6.97 -14.25 -4.99
CA ILE A 123 7.64 -13.37 -5.96
C ILE A 123 8.97 -12.81 -5.44
N PHE A 124 9.04 -12.34 -4.20
CA PHE A 124 10.21 -11.60 -3.71
C PHE A 124 11.13 -12.37 -2.77
N HIS A 125 10.69 -13.52 -2.26
CA HIS A 125 11.45 -14.34 -1.31
C HIS A 125 11.68 -15.76 -1.82
N ASP A 126 11.12 -16.14 -2.98
CA ASP A 126 11.25 -17.47 -3.57
C ASP A 126 10.76 -18.58 -2.61
N GLU A 127 9.71 -18.25 -1.84
CA GLU A 127 9.12 -19.15 -0.85
C GLU A 127 7.93 -19.90 -1.45
N ASP A 128 7.80 -21.17 -1.07
CA ASP A 128 6.60 -21.95 -1.38
C ASP A 128 5.39 -21.48 -0.54
N GLU A 129 4.21 -21.95 -0.95
CA GLU A 129 2.94 -21.61 -0.31
C GLU A 129 2.93 -21.99 1.18
N ASP A 130 3.41 -23.18 1.54
CA ASP A 130 3.44 -23.65 2.93
C ASP A 130 4.30 -22.74 3.83
N THR A 131 5.47 -22.34 3.32
CA THR A 131 6.39 -21.43 4.01
C THR A 131 5.77 -20.05 4.16
N ALA A 132 5.14 -19.54 3.10
CA ALA A 132 4.47 -18.24 3.12
C ALA A 132 3.28 -18.24 4.10
N VAL A 133 2.45 -19.29 4.09
CA VAL A 133 1.33 -19.47 5.03
C VAL A 133 1.85 -19.51 6.48
N SER A 134 2.91 -20.29 6.74
CA SER A 134 3.53 -20.34 8.07
C SER A 134 4.08 -18.99 8.50
N TRP A 135 4.59 -18.17 7.57
CA TRP A 135 5.08 -16.83 7.86
C TRP A 135 3.93 -15.87 8.21
N VAL A 136 2.84 -15.87 7.44
CA VAL A 136 1.65 -15.04 7.73
C VAL A 136 1.05 -15.43 9.09
N GLY A 137 1.02 -16.72 9.42
CA GLY A 137 0.56 -17.21 10.72
C GLY A 137 1.52 -16.97 11.89
N GLY A 138 2.74 -16.48 11.63
CA GLY A 138 3.77 -16.30 12.65
C GLY A 138 3.56 -15.07 13.54
N ASP A 139 4.02 -15.15 14.78
CA ASP A 139 3.87 -14.09 15.80
C ASP A 139 4.39 -12.73 15.33
N ALA A 140 5.51 -12.71 14.60
CA ALA A 140 6.11 -11.49 14.11
C ALA A 140 5.20 -10.76 13.10
N PHE A 141 4.62 -11.50 12.15
CA PHE A 141 3.70 -10.94 11.17
C PHE A 141 2.40 -10.52 11.82
N GLN A 142 1.78 -11.40 12.62
CA GLN A 142 0.52 -11.10 13.31
C GLN A 142 0.64 -9.87 14.21
N THR A 143 1.76 -9.72 14.92
CA THR A 143 2.01 -8.52 15.76
C THR A 143 2.09 -7.26 14.91
N ALA A 144 2.87 -7.28 13.83
CA ALA A 144 3.04 -6.13 12.94
C ALA A 144 1.74 -5.77 12.20
N TYR A 145 0.97 -6.77 11.77
CA TYR A 145 -0.31 -6.59 11.10
C TYR A 145 -1.35 -5.95 12.02
N ASN A 146 -1.49 -6.47 13.24
CA ASN A 146 -2.40 -5.91 14.24
C ASN A 146 -2.02 -4.49 14.63
N GLU A 147 -0.72 -4.21 14.81
CA GLU A 147 -0.24 -2.86 15.10
C GLU A 147 -0.51 -1.90 13.93
N ALA A 148 -0.26 -2.33 12.68
CA ALA A 148 -0.56 -1.54 11.49
C ALA A 148 -2.06 -1.20 11.40
N SER A 149 -2.93 -2.18 11.63
CA SER A 149 -4.39 -1.98 11.67
C SER A 149 -4.78 -0.94 12.72
N MET A 150 -4.27 -1.03 13.95
CA MET A 150 -4.52 -0.04 15.00
C MET A 150 -4.02 1.37 14.65
N ILE A 151 -2.87 1.48 13.99
CA ILE A 151 -2.32 2.75 13.53
C ILE A 151 -3.24 3.39 12.48
N LEU A 152 -3.69 2.61 11.49
CA LEU A 152 -4.56 3.09 10.43
C LEU A 152 -5.95 3.48 10.94
N GLN A 153 -6.54 2.69 11.83
CA GLN A 153 -7.78 3.07 12.51
C GLN A 153 -7.67 4.44 13.20
N LYS A 154 -6.58 4.69 13.93
CA LYS A 154 -6.32 6.00 14.55
C LYS A 154 -6.12 7.11 13.52
N LYS A 155 -5.45 6.83 12.39
CA LYS A 155 -5.25 7.76 11.29
C LYS A 155 -6.61 8.20 10.71
N TYR A 156 -7.47 7.25 10.36
CA TYR A 156 -8.78 7.53 9.76
C TYR A 156 -9.75 8.17 10.74
N ALA A 157 -9.73 7.77 12.02
CA ALA A 157 -10.52 8.41 13.07
C ALA A 157 -10.14 9.89 13.29
N ARG A 158 -8.86 10.24 13.15
CA ARG A 158 -8.44 11.66 13.17
C ARG A 158 -8.92 12.39 11.92
N SER A 159 -8.77 11.78 10.75
CA SER A 159 -9.18 12.38 9.47
C SER A 159 -10.67 12.75 9.46
N SER A 160 -11.53 11.82 9.90
CA SER A 160 -12.98 12.04 9.99
C SER A 160 -13.35 13.11 11.02
N SER A 161 -12.62 13.19 12.14
CA SER A 161 -12.82 14.25 13.15
C SER A 161 -12.38 15.64 12.67
N SER A 162 -11.39 15.74 11.77
CA SER A 162 -10.95 17.02 11.19
C SER A 162 -11.83 17.53 10.04
N ALA A 163 -12.74 16.72 9.50
CA ALA A 163 -13.68 17.12 8.45
C ALA A 163 -14.98 17.76 8.99
N GLN A 164 -15.18 17.83 10.31
CA GLN A 164 -16.39 18.33 10.97
C GLN A 164 -16.25 19.75 11.59
N ILE A 165 -15.27 20.56 11.19
CA ILE A 165 -15.07 21.92 11.73
C ILE A 165 -15.17 22.98 10.62
#